data_AF-A0A842XQV4-F1
#
_entry.id   AF-A0A842XQV4-F1
#
_cell.length_a   1.000
_cell.length_b   1.000
_cell.length_c   1.000
_cell.angle_alpha   90.00
_cell.angle_beta   90.00
_cell.angle_gamma   90.00
#
_symmetry.space_group_name_H-M   'P 1'
#
loop_
_entity.id
_entity.type
_entity.pdbx_description
1 polymer ?
#
loop_
_entity_poly.entity_id
_entity_poly.type
_entity_poly.pdbx_seq_one_letter_code
_entity_poly.pdbx_strand_id
1 'polypeptide(L)'
;MKIDILEMTPTKAELVISDTNPMFVNALRRTIVSDVPKMAIDNVEFHLGPIMDEGGTAYESISPLFDEILAHRLSLVPVPTDLDSFISRSKCSCNGEGCPSCTVMYSLNKKGPCTVYSGDLEPIGSEKFRVKDDLIPIVKLADDQALLIYATAELGTGSQHSRWQAAIGAGYRYYGKIEIDHSKCDVGMSCVNVCPRGVLAKEDKKIVVRHPENCTLCNACTEVCDTGVIKVSGDPSKIIFRFETDGSLTAKEVLIKGLKILEERFEILREQIGKLEE
;
A
#
# COMPACT_ATOMS: atom_id res chain seq x y z
N MET A 1 -7.94 -14.55 -17.96
CA MET A 1 -7.06 -13.60 -17.24
C MET A 1 -5.70 -14.23 -17.04
N LYS A 2 -4.64 -13.57 -17.49
CA LYS A 2 -3.23 -13.95 -17.28
C LYS A 2 -2.53 -12.80 -16.58
N ILE A 3 -1.64 -13.09 -15.64
CA ILE A 3 -0.91 -12.10 -14.85
C ILE A 3 0.58 -12.33 -15.06
N ASP A 4 1.25 -11.35 -15.67
CA ASP A 4 2.70 -11.33 -15.84
C ASP A 4 3.30 -10.28 -14.89
N ILE A 5 4.31 -10.66 -14.12
CA ILE A 5 4.98 -9.76 -13.17
C ILE A 5 6.07 -8.99 -13.91
N LEU A 6 5.94 -7.66 -13.98
CA LEU A 6 7.02 -6.79 -14.47
C LEU A 6 8.01 -6.46 -13.35
N GLU A 7 7.48 -6.17 -12.16
CA GLU A 7 8.27 -5.84 -10.98
C GLU A 7 7.57 -6.37 -9.72
N MET A 8 8.36 -6.96 -8.82
CA MET A 8 7.90 -7.38 -7.50
C MET A 8 9.04 -7.19 -6.50
N THR A 9 8.93 -6.14 -5.71
CA THR A 9 9.82 -5.86 -4.57
C THR A 9 9.04 -6.08 -3.26
N PRO A 10 9.68 -5.96 -2.08
CA PRO A 10 8.95 -6.06 -0.83
C PRO A 10 7.78 -5.08 -0.72
N THR A 11 7.89 -3.86 -1.26
CA THR A 11 6.89 -2.78 -1.08
C THR A 11 6.27 -2.28 -2.38
N LYS A 12 6.60 -2.86 -3.54
CA LYS A 12 6.06 -2.44 -4.84
C LYS A 12 5.76 -3.63 -5.74
N ALA A 13 4.65 -3.55 -6.46
CA ALA A 13 4.33 -4.48 -7.53
C ALA A 13 3.90 -3.73 -8.79
N GLU A 14 4.37 -4.22 -9.95
CA GLU A 14 3.90 -3.81 -11.27
C GLU A 14 3.63 -5.06 -12.11
N LEU A 15 2.43 -5.15 -12.66
CA LEU A 15 1.90 -6.35 -13.34
C LEU A 15 1.30 -5.97 -14.69
N VAL A 16 1.42 -6.85 -15.67
CA VAL A 16 0.59 -6.83 -16.88
C VAL A 16 -0.49 -7.89 -16.72
N ILE A 17 -1.75 -7.47 -16.80
CA ILE A 17 -2.91 -8.35 -16.75
C ILE A 17 -3.51 -8.40 -18.15
N SER A 18 -3.44 -9.57 -18.79
CA SER A 18 -3.96 -9.84 -20.13
C SER A 18 -5.21 -10.72 -20.07
N ASP A 19 -5.96 -10.82 -21.17
CA ASP A 19 -7.23 -11.57 -21.26
C ASP A 19 -8.19 -11.15 -20.13
N THR A 20 -8.34 -9.84 -19.94
CA THR A 20 -9.11 -9.22 -18.85
C THR A 20 -10.01 -8.09 -19.36
N ASN A 21 -10.71 -7.43 -18.43
CA ASN A 21 -11.36 -6.16 -18.68
C ASN A 21 -11.04 -5.18 -17.53
N PRO A 22 -11.35 -3.87 -17.70
CA PRO A 22 -11.05 -2.87 -16.69
C PRO A 22 -11.81 -3.07 -15.37
N MET A 23 -12.96 -3.72 -15.42
CA MET A 23 -13.80 -3.99 -14.24
C MET A 23 -13.13 -4.97 -13.29
N PHE A 24 -12.53 -6.05 -13.81
CA PHE A 24 -11.81 -7.03 -12.99
C PHE A 24 -10.57 -6.42 -12.34
N VAL A 25 -9.80 -5.61 -13.07
CA VAL A 25 -8.62 -4.95 -12.50
C VAL A 25 -9.02 -3.89 -11.47
N ASN A 26 -10.10 -3.14 -11.71
CA ASN A 26 -10.62 -2.20 -10.73
C ASN A 26 -11.19 -2.90 -9.48
N ALA A 27 -11.81 -4.08 -9.64
CA ALA A 27 -12.24 -4.89 -8.50
C ALA A 27 -11.03 -5.30 -7.65
N LEU A 28 -9.97 -5.83 -8.27
CA LEU A 28 -8.72 -6.13 -7.56
C LEU A 28 -8.15 -4.89 -6.87
N ARG A 29 -8.06 -3.75 -7.57
CA ARG A 29 -7.57 -2.48 -7.02
C ARG A 29 -8.37 -2.07 -5.77
N ARG A 30 -9.70 -2.15 -5.82
CA ARG A 30 -10.56 -1.81 -4.68
C ARG A 30 -10.35 -2.78 -3.53
N THR A 31 -10.30 -4.08 -3.80
CA THR A 31 -10.09 -5.11 -2.77
C THR A 31 -8.76 -4.92 -2.04
N ILE A 32 -7.65 -4.70 -2.76
CA ILE A 32 -6.34 -4.54 -2.09
C ILE A 32 -6.24 -3.26 -1.26
N VAL A 33 -6.95 -2.20 -1.65
CA VAL A 33 -6.96 -0.93 -0.91
C VAL A 33 -7.90 -0.99 0.31
N SER A 34 -9.07 -1.63 0.16
CA SER A 34 -10.14 -1.52 1.15
C SER A 34 -10.35 -2.76 2.00
N ASP A 35 -10.01 -3.95 1.52
CA ASP A 35 -10.48 -5.21 2.12
C ASP A 35 -9.36 -6.12 2.60
N VAL A 36 -8.13 -5.94 2.10
CA VAL A 36 -6.96 -6.66 2.65
C VAL A 36 -6.69 -6.14 4.06
N PRO A 37 -6.76 -7.01 5.09
CA PRO A 37 -6.55 -6.56 6.45
C PRO A 37 -5.06 -6.32 6.73
N LYS A 38 -4.76 -5.39 7.63
CA LYS A 38 -3.43 -5.24 8.23
C LYS A 38 -3.52 -4.90 9.71
N MET A 39 -2.42 -5.01 10.43
CA MET A 39 -2.28 -4.52 11.79
C MET A 39 -2.09 -3.00 11.78
N ALA A 40 -2.76 -2.30 12.69
CA ALA A 40 -2.48 -0.91 13.01
C ALA A 40 -2.81 -0.66 14.49
N ILE A 41 -2.16 0.35 15.09
CA ILE A 41 -2.44 0.76 16.47
C ILE A 41 -3.87 1.34 16.53
N ASP A 42 -4.68 0.76 17.41
CA ASP A 42 -6.08 1.13 17.62
C ASP A 42 -6.29 1.86 18.94
N ASN A 43 -5.71 1.34 20.03
CA ASN A 43 -5.80 1.93 21.36
C ASN A 43 -4.41 2.36 21.86
N VAL A 44 -4.35 3.51 22.54
CA VAL A 44 -3.13 4.02 23.19
C VAL A 44 -3.48 4.44 24.61
N GLU A 45 -2.78 3.86 25.57
CA GLU A 45 -2.89 4.14 27.00
C GLU A 45 -1.72 5.02 27.43
N PHE A 46 -2.03 6.23 27.89
CA PHE A 46 -1.04 7.18 28.38
C PHE A 46 -0.88 7.05 29.89
N HIS A 47 0.33 6.77 30.36
CA HIS A 47 0.63 6.72 31.79
C HIS A 47 1.11 8.09 32.24
N LEU A 48 0.24 8.80 32.96
CA LEU A 48 0.54 10.13 33.47
C LEU A 48 1.22 10.07 34.84
N GLY A 49 1.98 11.11 35.16
CA GLY A 49 2.67 11.29 36.43
C GLY A 49 4.19 11.17 36.33
N PRO A 50 4.88 11.22 37.48
CA PRO A 50 6.32 11.25 37.53
C PRO A 50 6.93 9.88 37.20
N ILE A 51 7.92 9.87 36.33
CA ILE A 51 8.73 8.72 35.95
C ILE A 51 10.16 8.98 36.43
N MET A 52 10.68 8.08 37.26
CA MET A 52 12.08 8.16 37.68
C MET A 52 12.98 7.42 36.68
N ASP A 53 14.16 7.99 36.40
CA ASP A 53 15.24 7.23 35.78
C ASP A 53 16.04 6.43 36.83
N GLU A 54 16.97 5.60 36.34
CA GLU A 54 17.85 4.80 37.21
C GLU A 54 18.78 5.67 38.08
N GLY A 55 18.99 6.93 37.71
CA GLY A 55 19.78 7.92 38.45
C GLY A 55 18.99 8.72 39.48
N GLY A 56 17.67 8.50 39.60
CA GLY A 56 16.79 9.23 40.52
C GLY A 56 16.29 10.58 40.00
N THR A 57 16.55 10.93 38.73
CA THR A 57 15.98 12.12 38.09
C THR A 57 14.50 11.87 37.80
N ALA A 58 13.65 12.80 38.23
CA ALA A 58 12.22 12.74 37.95
C ALA A 58 11.91 13.45 36.63
N TYR A 59 11.14 12.77 35.78
CA TYR A 59 10.56 13.30 34.55
C TYR A 59 9.05 13.28 34.69
N GLU A 60 8.37 14.26 34.11
CA GLU A 60 6.91 14.24 34.01
C GLU A 60 6.52 13.54 32.72
N SER A 61 5.60 12.57 32.79
CA SER A 61 5.05 11.89 31.62
C SER A 61 4.06 12.80 30.87
N ILE A 62 4.60 13.87 30.29
CA ILE A 62 3.92 14.88 29.51
C ILE A 62 4.72 15.13 28.24
N SER A 63 4.01 15.43 27.15
CA SER A 63 4.62 15.76 25.87
C SER A 63 4.16 17.14 25.38
N PRO A 64 4.89 17.78 24.44
CA PRO A 64 4.43 19.03 23.82
C PRO A 64 3.20 18.87 22.92
N LEU A 65 2.86 17.63 22.56
CA LEU A 65 1.66 17.29 21.78
C LEU A 65 0.59 16.71 22.70
N PHE A 66 -0.67 17.09 22.46
CA PHE A 66 -1.80 16.46 23.14
C PHE A 66 -1.90 14.97 22.79
N ASP A 67 -2.44 14.20 23.72
CA ASP A 67 -2.56 12.74 23.64
C ASP A 67 -3.26 12.30 22.36
N GLU A 68 -4.30 13.01 21.90
CA GLU A 68 -5.02 12.69 20.67
C GLU A 68 -4.14 12.83 19.43
N ILE A 69 -3.23 13.80 19.41
CA ILE A 69 -2.30 14.00 18.30
C ILE A 69 -1.24 12.90 18.30
N LEU A 70 -0.74 12.51 19.48
CA LEU A 70 0.19 11.39 19.60
C LEU A 70 -0.46 10.08 19.18
N ALA A 71 -1.65 9.78 19.69
CA ALA A 71 -2.42 8.58 19.33
C ALA A 71 -2.69 8.52 17.81
N HIS A 72 -3.08 9.66 17.21
CA HIS A 72 -3.25 9.74 15.76
C HIS A 72 -1.96 9.41 15.01
N ARG A 73 -0.81 9.99 15.40
CA ARG A 73 0.49 9.68 14.76
C ARG A 73 0.89 8.22 14.91
N LEU A 74 0.73 7.66 16.11
CA LEU A 74 1.03 6.26 16.39
C LEU A 74 0.16 5.32 15.54
N SER A 75 -1.12 5.65 15.34
CA SER A 75 -2.04 4.85 14.51
C SER A 75 -1.58 4.72 13.05
N LEU A 76 -0.76 5.65 12.56
CA LEU A 76 -0.25 5.67 11.20
C LEU A 76 1.14 5.03 11.05
N VAL A 77 1.77 4.60 12.15
CA VAL A 77 3.04 3.86 12.08
C VAL A 77 2.78 2.47 11.48
N PRO A 78 3.49 2.08 10.40
CA PRO A 78 3.28 0.80 9.74
C PRO A 78 3.89 -0.35 10.56
N VAL A 79 3.06 -0.94 11.42
CA VAL A 79 3.44 -2.11 12.23
C VAL A 79 3.40 -3.40 11.40
N PRO A 80 4.36 -4.34 11.57
CA PRO A 80 4.34 -5.61 10.83
C PRO A 80 3.05 -6.41 11.05
N THR A 81 2.56 -7.03 9.98
CA THR A 81 1.34 -7.83 9.97
C THR A 81 1.67 -9.28 9.65
N ASP A 82 1.11 -10.21 10.41
CA ASP A 82 1.18 -11.65 10.15
C ASP A 82 -0.24 -12.18 9.94
N LEU A 83 -0.63 -12.35 8.66
CA LEU A 83 -2.01 -12.70 8.30
C LEU A 83 -2.42 -14.12 8.73
N ASP A 84 -1.45 -14.99 8.99
CA ASP A 84 -1.69 -16.39 9.32
C ASP A 84 -1.79 -16.61 10.83
N SER A 85 -1.11 -15.77 11.63
CA SER A 85 -1.08 -15.90 13.09
C SER A 85 -2.23 -15.18 13.80
N PHE A 86 -2.89 -14.21 13.16
CA PHE A 86 -3.92 -13.39 13.80
C PHE A 86 -5.32 -13.61 13.23
N ILE A 87 -6.28 -13.54 14.14
CA ILE A 87 -7.70 -13.44 13.82
C ILE A 87 -8.22 -12.05 14.19
N SER A 88 -9.19 -11.55 13.40
CA SER A 88 -9.83 -10.28 13.69
C SER A 88 -10.49 -10.31 15.08
N ARG A 89 -10.34 -9.24 15.86
CA ARG A 89 -10.85 -9.15 17.24
C ARG A 89 -12.35 -9.46 17.36
N SER A 90 -13.15 -9.04 16.37
CA SER A 90 -14.59 -9.32 16.29
C SER A 90 -14.95 -10.80 16.09
N LYS A 91 -14.03 -11.61 15.57
CA LYS A 91 -14.20 -13.06 15.37
C LYS A 91 -13.39 -13.88 16.38
N CYS A 92 -12.79 -13.22 17.37
CA CYS A 92 -11.96 -13.87 18.37
C CYS A 92 -12.82 -14.41 19.52
N SER A 93 -12.42 -15.54 20.09
CA SER A 93 -13.07 -16.16 21.25
C SER A 93 -12.87 -15.38 22.56
N CYS A 94 -11.99 -14.36 22.57
CA CYS A 94 -11.75 -13.52 23.75
C CYS A 94 -12.84 -12.46 24.00
N ASN A 95 -13.95 -12.49 23.25
CA ASN A 95 -15.09 -11.56 23.41
C ASN A 95 -14.69 -10.07 23.40
N GLY A 96 -13.62 -9.73 22.68
CA GLY A 96 -13.14 -8.36 22.56
C GLY A 96 -12.21 -7.89 23.67
N GLU A 97 -11.86 -8.71 24.67
CA GLU A 97 -10.89 -8.33 25.72
C GLU A 97 -9.50 -8.02 25.13
N GLY A 98 -9.12 -8.71 24.05
CA GLY A 98 -7.78 -8.63 23.46
C GLY A 98 -6.91 -9.76 24.00
N CYS A 99 -6.29 -10.52 23.10
CA CYS A 99 -5.43 -11.64 23.46
C CYS A 99 -4.28 -11.78 22.44
N PRO A 100 -3.25 -12.60 22.74
CA PRO A 100 -2.11 -12.78 21.83
C PRO A 100 -2.45 -13.28 20.42
N SER A 101 -3.67 -13.80 20.20
CA SER A 101 -4.16 -14.24 18.89
C SER A 101 -4.91 -13.18 18.09
N CYS A 102 -5.24 -12.02 18.67
CA CYS A 102 -5.95 -10.94 17.96
C CYS A 102 -5.32 -9.55 18.12
N THR A 103 -4.37 -9.38 19.04
CA THR A 103 -3.71 -8.09 19.30
C THR A 103 -2.20 -8.24 19.45
N VAL A 104 -1.47 -7.17 19.11
CA VAL A 104 -0.05 -7.00 19.46
C VAL A 104 0.06 -5.75 20.35
N MET A 105 0.69 -5.89 21.51
CA MET A 105 0.94 -4.77 22.41
C MET A 105 2.34 -4.22 22.19
N TYR A 106 2.49 -2.91 22.28
CA TYR A 106 3.75 -2.18 22.22
C TYR A 106 3.91 -1.35 23.47
N SER A 107 5.15 -1.24 23.95
CA SER A 107 5.56 -0.34 25.02
C SER A 107 6.47 0.73 24.44
N LEU A 108 6.32 1.98 24.87
CA LEU A 108 7.26 3.05 24.57
C LEU A 108 7.51 3.81 25.86
N ASN A 109 8.77 3.83 26.29
CA ASN A 109 9.26 4.53 27.47
C ASN A 109 10.48 5.36 27.10
N LYS A 110 10.29 6.67 26.92
CA LYS A 110 11.37 7.60 26.57
C LYS A 110 11.36 8.82 27.47
N LYS A 111 12.55 9.33 27.76
CA LYS A 111 12.80 10.50 28.60
C LYS A 111 13.59 11.51 27.78
N GLY A 112 13.18 12.76 27.82
CA GLY A 112 13.80 13.85 27.11
C GLY A 112 15.10 14.32 27.77
N PRO A 113 15.86 15.22 27.13
CA PRO A 113 15.58 15.79 25.81
C PRO A 113 15.96 14.80 24.68
N CYS A 114 14.99 14.44 23.83
CA CYS A 114 15.23 13.55 22.68
C CYS A 114 14.11 13.64 21.64
N THR A 115 14.34 13.07 20.46
CA THR A 115 13.24 12.75 19.53
C THR A 115 12.85 11.31 19.75
N VAL A 116 11.55 11.08 19.97
CA VAL A 116 10.95 9.76 19.99
C VAL A 116 10.65 9.34 18.55
N TYR A 117 11.12 8.17 18.14
CA TYR A 117 10.91 7.59 16.83
C TYR A 117 10.06 6.33 16.89
N SER A 118 9.55 5.88 15.74
CA SER A 118 8.81 4.62 15.61
C SER A 118 9.61 3.40 16.09
N GLY A 119 10.95 3.41 15.98
CA GLY A 119 11.82 2.35 16.49
C GLY A 119 11.81 2.19 18.01
N ASP A 120 11.33 3.21 18.73
CA ASP A 120 11.18 3.20 20.18
C ASP A 120 9.89 2.50 20.65
N LEU A 121 9.01 2.10 19.72
CA LEU A 121 7.89 1.20 19.99
C LEU A 121 8.40 -0.25 20.08
N GLU A 122 8.51 -0.75 21.29
CA GLU A 122 8.99 -2.10 21.56
C GLU A 122 7.81 -3.09 21.62
N PRO A 123 7.77 -4.13 20.76
CA PRO A 123 6.71 -5.12 20.81
C PRO A 123 6.83 -5.98 22.08
N ILE A 124 5.72 -6.13 22.79
CA ILE A 124 5.64 -7.04 23.94
C ILE A 124 5.43 -8.45 23.41
N GLY A 125 6.38 -9.35 23.72
CA GLY A 125 6.30 -10.78 23.38
C GLY A 125 7.22 -11.19 22.25
N SER A 126 6.99 -10.73 21.01
CA SER A 126 7.76 -11.19 19.84
C SER A 126 8.39 -10.05 19.05
N GLU A 127 9.72 -10.10 18.90
CA GLU A 127 10.51 -9.15 18.09
C GLU A 127 10.14 -9.13 16.60
N LYS A 128 9.41 -10.15 16.09
CA LYS A 128 8.94 -10.15 14.70
C LYS A 128 8.00 -8.98 14.37
N PHE A 129 7.43 -8.35 15.40
CA PHE A 129 6.55 -7.19 15.28
C PHE A 129 7.26 -5.85 15.48
N ARG A 130 8.59 -5.83 15.59
CA ARG A 130 9.34 -4.58 15.62
C ARG A 130 9.09 -3.77 14.34
N VAL A 131 8.81 -2.48 14.49
CA VAL A 131 8.59 -1.58 13.34
C VAL A 131 9.82 -1.57 12.44
N LYS A 132 9.62 -1.74 11.12
CA LYS A 132 10.71 -1.86 10.15
C LYS A 132 11.33 -0.51 9.79
N ASP A 133 10.50 0.52 9.63
CA ASP A 133 10.95 1.90 9.47
C ASP A 133 11.04 2.53 10.87
N ASP A 134 12.23 2.50 11.43
CA ASP A 134 12.51 2.84 12.83
C ASP A 134 12.79 4.34 13.06
N LEU A 135 12.81 5.14 11.99
CA LEU A 135 13.16 6.57 12.02
C LEU A 135 11.98 7.50 11.74
N ILE A 136 10.74 7.02 11.82
CA ILE A 136 9.55 7.87 11.70
C ILE A 136 9.43 8.72 12.98
N PRO A 137 9.57 10.06 12.92
CA PRO A 137 9.52 10.89 14.11
C PRO A 137 8.09 10.94 14.67
N ILE A 138 7.93 10.69 15.97
CA ILE A 138 6.64 10.74 16.67
C ILE A 138 6.48 12.08 17.39
N VAL A 139 7.41 12.40 18.29
CA VAL A 139 7.39 13.66 19.07
C VAL A 139 8.80 14.01 19.53
N LYS A 140 9.07 15.30 19.70
CA LYS A 140 10.30 15.78 20.34
C LYS A 140 9.99 16.13 21.79
N LEU A 141 10.70 15.50 22.72
CA LEU A 141 10.60 15.77 24.15
C LEU A 141 11.65 16.83 24.54
N ALA A 142 11.24 17.79 25.35
CA ALA A 142 12.12 18.76 26.00
C ALA A 142 12.77 18.16 27.25
N ASP A 143 13.56 18.97 27.95
CA ASP A 143 14.05 18.63 29.30
C ASP A 143 12.86 18.35 30.23
N ASP A 144 13.06 17.43 31.18
CA ASP A 144 12.07 17.00 32.19
C ASP A 144 10.76 16.36 31.64
N GLN A 145 10.65 16.16 30.34
CA GLN A 145 9.52 15.48 29.70
C GLN A 145 9.81 13.99 29.49
N ALA A 146 8.77 13.17 29.59
CA ALA A 146 8.82 11.76 29.29
C ALA A 146 7.53 11.31 28.58
N LEU A 147 7.63 10.18 27.89
CA LEU A 147 6.51 9.51 27.28
C LEU A 147 6.54 8.05 27.70
N LEU A 148 5.54 7.64 28.50
CA LEU A 148 5.25 6.25 28.82
C LEU A 148 3.87 5.88 28.30
N ILE A 149 3.85 5.02 27.29
CA ILE A 149 2.59 4.56 26.68
C ILE A 149 2.60 3.05 26.48
N TYR A 150 1.40 2.47 26.51
CA TYR A 150 1.13 1.17 25.93
C TYR A 150 0.19 1.32 24.75
N ALA A 151 0.56 0.75 23.61
CA ALA A 151 -0.24 0.82 22.39
C ALA A 151 -0.66 -0.58 21.96
N THR A 152 -1.93 -0.75 21.63
CA THR A 152 -2.49 -2.03 21.19
C THR A 152 -2.84 -1.95 19.72
N ALA A 153 -2.21 -2.80 18.92
CA ALA A 153 -2.51 -2.98 17.51
C ALA A 153 -3.45 -4.17 17.29
N GLU A 154 -4.35 -4.02 16.34
CA GLU A 154 -5.30 -5.06 15.93
C GLU A 154 -5.48 -5.10 14.40
N LEU A 155 -5.98 -6.24 13.91
CA LEU A 155 -6.34 -6.41 12.50
C LEU A 155 -7.60 -5.63 12.16
N GLY A 156 -7.51 -4.79 11.13
CA GLY A 156 -8.66 -4.14 10.50
C GLY A 156 -8.44 -3.96 9.00
N THR A 157 -9.42 -3.40 8.31
CA THR A 157 -9.42 -3.19 6.86
C THR A 157 -9.50 -1.71 6.49
N GLY A 158 -8.96 -1.35 5.32
CA GLY A 158 -8.99 0.03 4.82
C GLY A 158 -10.40 0.61 4.63
N SER A 159 -11.43 -0.23 4.53
CA SER A 159 -12.84 0.17 4.51
C SER A 159 -13.36 0.66 5.86
N GLN A 160 -12.74 0.23 6.97
CA GLN A 160 -13.10 0.68 8.32
C GLN A 160 -12.42 2.01 8.65
N HIS A 161 -11.12 2.12 8.36
CA HIS A 161 -10.34 3.33 8.58
C HIS A 161 -9.09 3.34 7.70
N SER A 162 -8.65 4.52 7.26
CA SER A 162 -7.49 4.67 6.37
C SER A 162 -6.19 4.11 6.96
N ARG A 163 -6.05 4.11 8.28
CA ARG A 163 -4.89 3.51 9.00
C ARG A 163 -4.66 2.04 8.65
N TRP A 164 -5.69 1.32 8.20
CA TRP A 164 -5.64 -0.08 7.80
C TRP A 164 -5.56 -0.31 6.28
N GLN A 165 -5.26 0.73 5.49
CA GLN A 165 -5.00 0.53 4.07
C GLN A 165 -3.66 -0.20 3.85
N ALA A 166 -3.73 -1.43 3.34
CA ALA A 166 -2.55 -2.26 3.08
C ALA A 166 -1.86 -1.92 1.75
N ALA A 167 -2.60 -1.38 0.78
CA ALA A 167 -2.10 -0.91 -0.50
C ALA A 167 -2.24 0.60 -0.63
N ILE A 168 -1.17 1.26 -1.06
CA ILE A 168 -1.07 2.69 -1.34
C ILE A 168 -0.69 2.90 -2.82
N GLY A 169 -1.06 4.05 -3.38
CA GLY A 169 -0.74 4.38 -4.77
C GLY A 169 -1.32 3.40 -5.82
N ALA A 170 -2.32 2.59 -5.45
CA ALA A 170 -2.86 1.54 -6.31
C ALA A 170 -3.61 2.13 -7.51
N GLY A 171 -3.12 1.84 -8.71
CA GLY A 171 -3.68 2.36 -9.95
C GLY A 171 -3.44 1.43 -11.13
N TYR A 172 -4.22 1.62 -12.19
CA TYR A 172 -4.02 0.90 -13.44
C TYR A 172 -4.14 1.84 -14.63
N ARG A 173 -3.58 1.41 -15.75
CA ARG A 173 -3.70 2.06 -17.05
C ARG A 173 -3.77 1.01 -18.16
N TYR A 174 -4.38 1.36 -19.28
CA TYR A 174 -4.34 0.50 -20.45
C TYR A 174 -2.92 0.35 -20.97
N TYR A 175 -2.64 -0.83 -21.52
CA TYR A 175 -1.44 -1.04 -22.31
C TYR A 175 -1.55 -0.20 -23.59
N GLY A 176 -0.47 0.48 -23.96
CA GLY A 176 -0.46 1.36 -25.13
C GLY A 176 -0.56 0.55 -26.42
N LYS A 177 -1.53 0.89 -27.27
CA LYS A 177 -1.62 0.43 -28.66
C LYS A 177 -1.28 1.60 -29.57
N ILE A 178 -0.14 1.49 -30.26
CA ILE A 178 0.34 2.52 -31.18
C ILE A 178 0.40 1.92 -32.58
N GLU A 179 -0.39 2.48 -33.48
CA GLU A 179 -0.45 2.08 -34.89
C GLU A 179 0.17 3.21 -35.74
N ILE A 180 1.08 2.86 -36.64
CA ILE A 180 1.78 3.81 -37.52
C ILE A 180 1.60 3.35 -38.98
N ASP A 181 0.99 4.19 -39.82
CA ASP A 181 0.94 3.95 -41.27
C ASP A 181 2.30 4.31 -41.90
N HIS A 182 3.18 3.31 -42.01
CA HIS A 182 4.51 3.47 -42.57
C HIS A 182 4.53 3.84 -44.06
N SER A 183 3.43 3.67 -44.80
CA SER A 183 3.40 4.00 -46.23
C SER A 183 3.36 5.51 -46.48
N LYS A 184 2.89 6.28 -45.49
CA LYS A 184 2.73 7.74 -45.54
C LYS A 184 3.63 8.48 -44.55
N CYS A 185 4.40 7.75 -43.75
CA CYS A 185 5.32 8.30 -42.77
C CYS A 185 6.52 8.95 -43.47
N ASP A 186 6.78 10.21 -43.14
CA ASP A 186 7.92 11.00 -43.64
C ASP A 186 9.20 10.79 -42.83
N VAL A 187 9.12 10.05 -41.72
CA VAL A 187 10.24 9.75 -40.80
C VAL A 187 10.86 11.05 -40.22
N GLY A 188 10.04 12.08 -40.00
CA GLY A 188 10.47 13.39 -39.48
C GLY A 188 10.97 13.41 -38.03
N MET A 189 10.83 12.30 -37.29
CA MET A 189 11.30 12.10 -35.90
C MET A 189 10.69 13.04 -34.83
N SER A 190 9.81 13.97 -35.18
CA SER A 190 9.10 14.85 -34.21
C SER A 190 8.41 14.04 -33.12
N CYS A 191 7.72 12.96 -33.51
CA CYS A 191 7.03 12.03 -32.62
C CYS A 191 7.97 11.29 -31.64
N VAL A 192 9.21 11.01 -32.06
CA VAL A 192 10.24 10.38 -31.22
C VAL A 192 10.74 11.39 -30.18
N ASN A 193 11.06 12.60 -30.62
CA ASN A 193 11.65 13.65 -29.77
C ASN A 193 10.68 14.15 -28.68
N VAL A 194 9.38 14.20 -28.98
CA VAL A 194 8.38 14.68 -28.02
C VAL A 194 7.94 13.61 -27.02
N CYS A 195 8.23 12.32 -27.27
CA CYS A 195 7.73 11.24 -26.42
C CYS A 195 8.48 11.22 -25.07
N PRO A 196 7.85 11.62 -23.94
CA PRO A 196 8.55 11.73 -22.66
C PRO A 196 8.91 10.37 -22.05
N ARG A 197 8.40 9.29 -22.65
CA ARG A 197 8.53 7.91 -22.19
C ARG A 197 9.43 7.06 -23.09
N GLY A 198 10.00 7.64 -24.16
CA GLY A 198 10.89 6.93 -25.07
C GLY A 198 10.24 5.72 -25.76
N VAL A 199 8.94 5.76 -26.01
CA VAL A 199 8.17 4.64 -26.58
C VAL A 199 8.50 4.40 -28.05
N LEU A 200 8.80 5.48 -28.77
CA LEU A 200 9.09 5.49 -30.20
C LEU A 200 10.59 5.61 -30.42
N ALA A 201 11.11 4.93 -31.43
CA ALA A 201 12.50 5.03 -31.87
C ALA A 201 12.56 5.05 -33.39
N LYS A 202 13.66 5.59 -33.95
CA LYS A 202 13.96 5.44 -35.37
C LYS A 202 14.89 4.24 -35.55
N GLU A 203 14.48 3.32 -36.42
CA GLU A 203 15.30 2.20 -36.88
C GLU A 203 15.34 2.25 -38.41
N ASP A 204 16.54 2.33 -38.95
CA ASP A 204 16.79 2.53 -40.39
C ASP A 204 15.98 3.72 -40.97
N LYS A 205 15.01 3.41 -41.83
CA LYS A 205 14.13 4.34 -42.53
C LYS A 205 12.68 4.29 -42.02
N LYS A 206 12.44 3.84 -40.79
CA LYS A 206 11.09 3.74 -40.20
C LYS A 206 11.09 4.14 -38.72
N ILE A 207 9.95 4.63 -38.25
CA ILE A 207 9.69 4.86 -36.82
C ILE A 207 9.06 3.61 -36.23
N VAL A 208 9.67 3.00 -35.23
CA VAL A 208 9.20 1.78 -34.57
C VAL A 208 8.74 2.05 -33.15
N VAL A 209 7.87 1.19 -32.63
CA VAL A 209 7.41 1.20 -31.23
C VAL A 209 8.24 0.18 -30.45
N ARG A 210 9.08 0.64 -29.51
CA ARG A 210 9.96 -0.23 -28.71
C ARG A 210 9.34 -0.64 -27.37
N HIS A 211 8.80 0.33 -26.65
CA HIS A 211 8.31 0.15 -25.28
C HIS A 211 6.83 0.56 -25.17
N PRO A 212 5.90 -0.13 -25.84
CA PRO A 212 4.48 0.22 -25.79
C PRO A 212 3.92 0.17 -24.36
N GLU A 213 4.49 -0.65 -23.47
CA GLU A 213 4.20 -0.68 -22.04
C GLU A 213 4.46 0.66 -21.36
N ASN A 214 5.37 1.50 -21.84
CA ASN A 214 5.68 2.80 -21.21
C ASN A 214 4.76 3.94 -21.69
N CYS A 215 3.91 3.69 -22.70
CA CYS A 215 3.01 4.70 -23.23
C CYS A 215 1.95 5.10 -22.19
N THR A 216 1.82 6.41 -21.95
CA THR A 216 0.85 7.00 -21.01
C THR A 216 -0.38 7.59 -21.70
N LEU A 217 -0.58 7.32 -22.99
CA LEU A 217 -1.69 7.85 -23.80
C LEU A 217 -1.76 9.40 -23.80
N CYS A 218 -0.61 10.08 -23.69
CA CYS A 218 -0.54 11.54 -23.67
C CYS A 218 -0.83 12.21 -25.03
N ASN A 219 -0.90 11.43 -26.12
CA ASN A 219 -1.12 11.87 -27.51
C ASN A 219 -0.13 12.89 -28.09
N ALA A 220 0.92 13.29 -27.37
CA ALA A 220 1.92 14.24 -27.87
C ALA A 220 2.53 13.83 -29.22
N CYS A 221 2.81 12.53 -29.43
CA CYS A 221 3.34 12.04 -30.71
C CYS A 221 2.35 12.14 -31.87
N THR A 222 1.04 12.08 -31.61
CA THR A 222 -0.01 12.27 -32.61
C THR A 222 -0.18 13.75 -32.93
N GLU A 223 -0.11 14.62 -31.93
CA GLU A 223 -0.28 16.08 -32.10
C GLU A 223 0.83 16.71 -32.96
N VAL A 224 2.08 16.25 -32.83
CA VAL A 224 3.22 16.78 -33.60
C VAL A 224 3.45 16.07 -34.95
N CYS A 225 2.57 15.13 -35.33
CA CYS A 225 2.71 14.36 -36.55
C CYS A 225 1.94 15.03 -37.70
N ASP A 226 2.63 15.83 -38.51
CA ASP A 226 2.04 16.57 -39.64
C ASP A 226 1.34 15.66 -40.67
N THR A 227 1.85 14.44 -40.84
CA THR A 227 1.28 13.45 -41.77
C THR A 227 0.06 12.72 -41.19
N GLY A 228 -0.23 12.87 -39.89
CA GLY A 228 -1.39 12.27 -39.22
C GLY A 228 -1.40 10.73 -39.20
N VAL A 229 -0.24 10.09 -39.35
CA VAL A 229 -0.13 8.62 -39.53
C VAL A 229 -0.10 7.82 -38.22
N ILE A 230 -0.04 8.49 -37.07
CA ILE A 230 0.12 7.86 -35.76
C ILE A 230 -1.22 7.86 -35.01
N LYS A 231 -1.71 6.67 -34.70
CA LYS A 231 -2.88 6.47 -33.84
C LYS A 231 -2.47 5.84 -32.52
N VAL A 232 -2.82 6.50 -31.42
CA VAL A 232 -2.60 6.02 -30.06
C VAL A 232 -3.94 5.68 -29.43
N SER A 233 -4.06 4.48 -28.87
CA SER A 233 -5.21 4.04 -28.08
C SER A 233 -4.77 3.12 -26.94
N GLY A 234 -5.67 2.88 -25.98
CA GLY A 234 -5.47 1.89 -24.93
C GLY A 234 -6.09 0.55 -25.33
N ASP A 235 -5.39 -0.55 -25.06
CA ASP A 235 -5.97 -1.89 -25.16
C ASP A 235 -6.81 -2.20 -23.90
N PRO A 236 -8.15 -2.32 -23.98
CA PRO A 236 -8.98 -2.62 -22.82
C PRO A 236 -8.82 -4.06 -22.31
N SER A 237 -8.22 -4.95 -23.11
CA SER A 237 -7.99 -6.36 -22.77
C SER A 237 -6.64 -6.61 -22.11
N LYS A 238 -5.75 -5.60 -22.10
CA LYS A 238 -4.39 -5.67 -21.56
C LYS A 238 -4.10 -4.43 -20.69
N ILE A 239 -3.90 -4.64 -19.39
CA ILE A 239 -3.85 -3.57 -18.40
C ILE A 239 -2.56 -3.66 -17.60
N ILE A 240 -1.90 -2.52 -17.40
CA ILE A 240 -0.76 -2.40 -16.48
C ILE A 240 -1.31 -1.95 -15.13
N PHE A 241 -1.14 -2.80 -14.12
CA PHE A 241 -1.57 -2.56 -12.75
C PHE A 241 -0.36 -2.36 -11.85
N ARG A 242 -0.41 -1.37 -10.98
CA ARG A 242 0.66 -1.08 -10.03
C ARG A 242 0.09 -0.70 -8.66
N PHE A 243 0.82 -1.03 -7.61
CA PHE A 243 0.55 -0.55 -6.26
C PHE A 243 1.82 -0.67 -5.41
N GLU A 244 1.81 0.03 -4.28
CA GLU A 244 2.85 -0.01 -3.27
C GLU A 244 2.25 -0.39 -1.91
N THR A 245 3.09 -0.74 -0.94
CA THR A 245 2.70 -0.97 0.47
C THR A 245 3.57 -0.11 1.38
N ASP A 246 3.11 0.10 2.62
CA ASP A 246 3.84 0.84 3.66
C ASP A 246 4.83 -0.05 4.44
N GLY A 247 5.02 -1.31 4.02
CA GLY A 247 5.91 -2.27 4.67
C GLY A 247 5.29 -3.11 5.79
N SER A 248 4.05 -2.83 6.19
CA SER A 248 3.30 -3.66 7.15
C SER A 248 3.07 -5.08 6.61
N LEU A 249 2.81 -5.17 5.31
CA LEU A 249 2.73 -6.37 4.48
C LEU A 249 3.61 -6.19 3.25
N THR A 250 4.12 -7.29 2.71
CA THR A 250 4.79 -7.26 1.41
C THR A 250 3.78 -7.09 0.28
N ALA A 251 4.21 -6.49 -0.84
CA ALA A 251 3.37 -6.33 -2.02
C ALA A 251 2.83 -7.69 -2.53
N LYS A 252 3.64 -8.75 -2.44
CA LYS A 252 3.22 -10.12 -2.78
C LYS A 252 2.10 -10.63 -1.89
N GLU A 253 2.19 -10.43 -0.57
CA GLU A 253 1.15 -10.84 0.38
C GLU A 253 -0.16 -10.09 0.12
N VAL A 254 -0.09 -8.78 -0.12
CA VAL A 254 -1.26 -7.96 -0.45
C VAL A 254 -1.94 -8.44 -1.73
N LEU A 255 -1.17 -8.72 -2.80
CA LEU A 255 -1.72 -9.25 -4.05
C LEU A 255 -2.41 -10.60 -3.85
N ILE A 256 -1.73 -11.55 -3.19
CA ILE A 256 -2.27 -12.89 -2.95
C ILE A 256 -3.53 -12.82 -2.09
N LYS A 257 -3.50 -12.05 -0.99
CA LYS A 257 -4.66 -11.90 -0.11
C LYS A 257 -5.83 -11.23 -0.82
N GLY A 258 -5.57 -10.20 -1.62
CA GLY A 258 -6.60 -9.53 -2.42
C GLY A 258 -7.28 -10.46 -3.42
N LEU A 259 -6.50 -11.30 -4.11
CA LEU A 259 -7.06 -12.32 -5.02
C LEU A 259 -7.88 -13.37 -4.28
N LYS A 260 -7.40 -13.88 -3.14
CA LYS A 260 -8.14 -14.82 -2.28
C LYS A 260 -9.46 -14.24 -1.78
N ILE A 261 -9.49 -12.96 -1.39
CA ILE A 261 -10.74 -12.29 -0.96
C ILE A 261 -11.76 -12.21 -2.11
N LEU A 262 -11.30 -11.94 -3.34
CA LEU A 262 -12.18 -11.96 -4.51
C LEU A 262 -12.71 -13.36 -4.79
N GLU A 263 -11.84 -14.38 -4.73
CA GLU A 263 -12.22 -15.79 -4.88
C GLU A 263 -13.32 -16.18 -3.87
N GLU A 264 -13.11 -15.90 -2.57
CA GLU A 264 -14.08 -16.18 -1.51
C GLU A 264 -15.43 -15.51 -1.75
N ARG A 265 -15.44 -14.24 -2.21
CA ARG A 265 -16.68 -13.52 -2.55
C ARG A 265 -17.45 -14.18 -3.69
N PHE A 266 -16.75 -14.66 -4.71
CA PHE A 266 -17.39 -15.36 -5.83
C PHE A 266 -17.93 -16.73 -5.43
N GLU A 267 -17.23 -17.45 -4.54
CA GLU A 267 -17.72 -18.74 -4.04
C GLU A 267 -18.97 -18.57 -3.17
N ILE A 268 -19.00 -17.56 -2.28
CA ILE A 268 -20.22 -17.23 -1.51
C ILE A 268 -21.40 -16.93 -2.43
N LEU A 269 -21.18 -16.16 -3.50
CA LEU A 269 -22.23 -15.86 -4.47
C LEU A 269 -22.73 -17.13 -5.18
N ARG A 270 -21.81 -18.02 -5.55
CA ARG A 270 -22.13 -19.30 -6.18
C ARG A 270 -22.98 -20.18 -5.26
N GLU A 271 -22.62 -20.30 -3.99
CA GLU A 271 -23.41 -21.04 -2.99
C GLU A 271 -24.82 -20.46 -2.82
N GLN A 272 -24.95 -19.13 -2.82
CA GLN A 272 -26.26 -18.46 -2.70
C GLN A 272 -27.16 -18.73 -3.90
N ILE A 273 -26.59 -18.76 -5.12
CA ILE A 273 -27.35 -19.10 -6.32
C ILE A 273 -27.83 -20.56 -6.25
N GLY A 274 -26.97 -21.49 -5.83
CA GLY A 274 -27.34 -22.91 -5.70
C GLY A 274 -28.55 -23.13 -4.78
N LYS A 275 -28.68 -22.37 -3.69
CA LYS A 275 -29.83 -22.42 -2.77
C LYS A 275 -31.15 -21.91 -3.36
N LEU A 276 -31.10 -21.15 -4.47
CA LEU A 276 -32.30 -20.66 -5.16
C LEU A 276 -32.80 -21.63 -6.23
N GLU A 277 -31.97 -22.59 -6.62
CA GLU A 277 -32.32 -23.63 -7.59
C GLU A 277 -32.95 -24.88 -6.92
N GLU A 278 -32.86 -24.97 -5.58
CA GLU A 278 -33.56 -25.95 -4.72
C GLU A 278 -34.97 -25.47 -4.33
#